data_AF-U4TKF4-F1
#
_entry.id   AF-U4TKF4-F1
#
_cell.length_a   1.000
_cell.length_b   1.000
_cell.length_c   1.000
_cell.angle_alpha   90.00
_cell.angle_beta   90.00
_cell.angle_gamma   90.00
#
_symmetry.space_group_name_H-M   'P 1'
#
loop_
_entity.id
_entity.type
_entity.pdbx_description
1 polymer ?
#
loop_
_entity_poly.entity_id
_entity_poly.type
_entity_poly.pdbx_seq_one_letter_code
_entity_poly.pdbx_strand_id
1 'polypeptide(L)'
;MRRHSLYLVIMLVTLISVFTSGFTVIGHRGEYFSNQDGTVEHTYQAYDNALRDGADYLEIDLERTADGTLVVSHDPTTNRLTGVSSIISQIPWTTLQGLPLRNTTEHFHSLEEVFQRYQADPRAKFLIETRKTPDRLEQETALVALINAYGLQNRVYFQSFSSASLRRLMQLMPGVKTMLLTNSSQHITPQWLQQYADITSLGFYWPAVTGQAVNVLHQAKKQIYPWFDADEPSSNTTGENVIGVGADGVITNWTQQYRSLPTQQPTPAGSRFRVHNATFLYAGAGSHATATRKLGMNSTWQVHATITIAGTPWYEAAPNQWIPATAGLFLNSEQVNQVHSHHSIIQVTQKPAVIHSSPTADSPRQNRKLAVGTRWQSGLYLFDGTSVWYNVGRNQWIRQ
;
A
#
# COMPACT_ATOMS: atom_id res chain seq x y z
N MET A 1 43.60 26.88 -22.67
CA MET A 1 42.61 25.97 -23.29
C MET A 1 42.20 24.92 -22.27
N ARG A 2 40.91 24.56 -22.28
CA ARG A 2 40.10 24.05 -21.17
C ARG A 2 40.52 22.66 -20.65
N ARG A 3 40.59 22.51 -19.32
CA ARG A 3 40.66 21.21 -18.61
C ARG A 3 39.81 21.19 -17.33
N HIS A 4 38.62 21.76 -17.30
CA HIS A 4 37.72 21.67 -16.13
C HIS A 4 36.28 21.39 -16.60
N SER A 5 35.90 20.13 -16.84
CA SER A 5 34.49 19.69 -17.01
C SER A 5 34.39 18.15 -17.11
N LEU A 6 34.86 17.42 -16.10
CA LEU A 6 34.61 15.96 -16.03
C LEU A 6 34.28 15.42 -14.63
N TYR A 7 33.99 16.30 -13.67
CA TYR A 7 33.60 15.90 -12.30
C TYR A 7 32.20 16.37 -11.88
N LEU A 8 31.44 17.03 -12.77
CA LEU A 8 30.12 17.60 -12.44
C LEU A 8 28.92 16.82 -12.99
N VAL A 9 29.13 15.63 -13.56
CA VAL A 9 28.03 14.79 -14.11
C VAL A 9 27.79 13.52 -13.30
N ILE A 10 28.64 13.20 -12.31
CA ILE A 10 28.53 11.97 -11.51
C ILE A 10 27.91 12.21 -10.11
N MET A 11 27.58 13.46 -9.76
CA MET A 11 27.04 13.81 -8.44
C MET A 11 25.62 14.41 -8.47
N LEU A 12 24.75 13.91 -9.37
CA LEU A 12 23.35 14.34 -9.45
C LEU A 12 22.37 13.22 -9.86
N VAL A 13 22.64 11.97 -9.47
CA VAL A 13 21.73 10.82 -9.69
C VAL A 13 21.29 10.14 -8.38
N THR A 14 21.87 10.48 -7.22
CA THR A 14 21.49 9.88 -5.94
C THR A 14 20.47 10.72 -5.16
N LEU A 15 19.30 11.00 -5.74
CA LEU A 15 18.12 11.49 -4.97
C LEU A 15 16.78 11.42 -5.71
N ILE A 16 16.64 10.52 -6.68
CA ILE A 16 15.33 10.15 -7.24
C ILE A 16 15.34 8.63 -7.43
N SER A 17 15.36 7.90 -6.31
CA SER A 17 14.81 6.54 -6.32
C SER A 17 13.29 6.69 -6.30
N VAL A 18 12.71 7.11 -7.42
CA VAL A 18 11.28 6.92 -7.66
C VAL A 18 11.12 5.40 -7.83
N PHE A 19 10.91 4.72 -6.72
CA PHE A 19 10.28 3.41 -6.73
C PHE A 19 8.82 3.64 -7.14
N THR A 20 8.57 3.92 -8.42
CA THR A 20 7.27 3.60 -9.01
C THR A 20 7.36 2.18 -9.55
N SER A 21 7.55 1.21 -8.66
CA SER A 21 6.73 0.02 -8.82
C SER A 21 5.31 0.52 -8.61
N GLY A 22 4.49 0.53 -9.66
CA GLY A 22 3.08 0.86 -9.51
C GLY A 22 2.44 0.01 -8.41
N PHE A 23 1.47 0.59 -7.71
CA PHE A 23 0.72 -0.12 -6.68
C PHE A 23 0.08 -1.37 -7.30
N THR A 24 0.50 -2.55 -6.85
CA THR A 24 0.10 -3.82 -7.46
C THR A 24 -1.26 -4.25 -6.92
N VAL A 25 -2.22 -4.52 -7.78
CA VAL A 25 -3.53 -5.05 -7.36
C VAL A 25 -3.62 -6.51 -7.75
N ILE A 26 -3.78 -7.39 -6.77
CA ILE A 26 -3.89 -8.82 -6.95
C ILE A 26 -5.32 -9.23 -6.63
N GLY A 27 -6.02 -9.82 -7.61
CA GLY A 27 -7.39 -10.30 -7.42
C GLY A 27 -7.37 -11.58 -6.60
N HIS A 28 -7.83 -11.52 -5.35
CA HIS A 28 -7.92 -12.64 -4.42
C HIS A 28 -8.91 -13.70 -4.94
N ARG A 29 -8.40 -14.91 -5.23
CA ARG A 29 -9.16 -16.01 -5.85
C ARG A 29 -9.88 -15.63 -7.16
N GLY A 30 -9.30 -14.68 -7.89
CA GLY A 30 -9.99 -13.89 -8.91
C GLY A 30 -10.61 -12.64 -8.29
N GLU A 31 -11.86 -12.34 -8.59
CA GLU A 31 -12.61 -11.28 -7.92
C GLU A 31 -13.95 -11.86 -7.49
N TYR A 32 -13.98 -12.47 -6.30
CA TYR A 32 -15.17 -13.04 -5.72
C TYR A 32 -15.73 -12.08 -4.67
N PHE A 33 -16.68 -11.25 -5.10
CA PHE A 33 -17.43 -10.39 -4.20
C PHE A 33 -18.21 -11.26 -3.23
N SER A 34 -17.69 -11.41 -2.01
CA SER A 34 -18.37 -12.14 -0.96
C SER A 34 -19.74 -11.50 -0.72
N ASN A 35 -20.79 -12.19 -1.19
CA ASN A 35 -22.19 -11.99 -0.82
C ASN A 35 -22.98 -10.81 -1.44
N GLN A 36 -22.47 -10.09 -2.45
CA GLN A 36 -23.26 -9.01 -3.10
C GLN A 36 -23.54 -9.23 -4.59
N ASP A 37 -22.62 -9.85 -5.34
CA ASP A 37 -22.77 -10.04 -6.80
C ASP A 37 -22.91 -11.51 -7.24
N GLY A 38 -22.85 -12.46 -6.28
CA GLY A 38 -23.02 -13.88 -6.54
C GLY A 38 -21.86 -14.58 -7.27
N THR A 39 -20.74 -13.89 -7.52
CA THR A 39 -19.55 -14.50 -8.15
C THR A 39 -18.87 -15.46 -7.17
N VAL A 40 -18.56 -16.66 -7.65
CA VAL A 40 -17.95 -17.74 -6.85
C VAL A 40 -16.43 -17.72 -7.02
N GLU A 41 -15.68 -17.87 -5.93
CA GLU A 41 -14.22 -17.93 -5.95
C GLU A 41 -13.66 -19.02 -6.89
N HIS A 42 -12.48 -18.77 -7.45
CA HIS A 42 -11.76 -19.67 -8.35
C HIS A 42 -12.55 -20.16 -9.58
N THR A 43 -13.57 -19.41 -9.99
CA THR A 43 -14.27 -19.63 -11.26
C THR A 43 -13.65 -18.81 -12.38
N TYR A 44 -13.92 -19.20 -13.63
CA TYR A 44 -13.55 -18.38 -14.79
C TYR A 44 -14.20 -17.01 -14.73
N GLN A 45 -15.46 -16.93 -14.29
CA GLN A 45 -16.11 -15.64 -14.07
C GLN A 45 -15.32 -14.74 -13.10
N ALA A 46 -14.85 -15.27 -11.97
CA ALA A 46 -14.06 -14.50 -10.99
C ALA A 46 -12.74 -14.01 -11.59
N TYR A 47 -12.02 -14.86 -12.32
CA TYR A 47 -10.77 -14.47 -12.98
C TYR A 47 -10.99 -13.45 -14.11
N ASP A 48 -12.05 -13.61 -14.90
CA ASP A 48 -12.41 -12.69 -15.99
C ASP A 48 -12.78 -11.31 -15.44
N ASN A 49 -13.50 -11.26 -14.30
CA ASN A 49 -13.80 -10.01 -13.58
C ASN A 49 -12.51 -9.31 -13.13
N ALA A 50 -11.62 -10.02 -12.42
CA ALA A 50 -10.36 -9.46 -11.96
C ALA A 50 -9.51 -8.88 -13.11
N LEU A 51 -9.40 -9.58 -14.24
CA LEU A 51 -8.69 -9.09 -15.42
C LEU A 51 -9.36 -7.87 -16.05
N ARG A 52 -10.71 -7.85 -16.11
CA ARG A 52 -11.48 -6.70 -16.60
C ARG A 52 -11.25 -5.47 -15.72
N ASP A 53 -11.24 -5.66 -14.42
CA ASP A 53 -11.14 -4.60 -13.42
C ASP A 53 -9.69 -4.17 -13.14
N GLY A 54 -8.75 -4.81 -13.86
CA GLY A 54 -7.37 -4.36 -14.01
C GLY A 54 -6.41 -4.99 -13.01
N ALA A 55 -6.66 -6.18 -12.51
CA ALA A 55 -5.72 -6.91 -11.66
C ALA A 55 -4.38 -7.13 -12.38
N ASP A 56 -3.27 -6.96 -11.65
CA ASP A 56 -1.92 -7.29 -12.13
C ASP A 56 -1.64 -8.80 -12.07
N TYR A 57 -2.27 -9.49 -11.12
CA TYR A 57 -2.19 -10.93 -10.92
C TYR A 57 -3.56 -11.48 -10.50
N LEU A 58 -3.83 -12.71 -10.94
CA LEU A 58 -4.89 -13.57 -10.44
C LEU A 58 -4.32 -14.43 -9.33
N GLU A 59 -4.90 -14.34 -8.13
CA GLU A 59 -4.50 -15.18 -7.01
C GLU A 59 -5.18 -16.56 -7.10
N ILE A 60 -4.42 -17.60 -6.81
CA ILE A 60 -4.84 -19.01 -6.94
C ILE A 60 -4.36 -19.80 -5.71
N ASP A 61 -5.30 -20.33 -4.96
CA ASP A 61 -5.06 -21.36 -3.94
C ASP A 61 -5.00 -22.76 -4.57
N LEU A 62 -3.98 -23.55 -4.22
CA LEU A 62 -3.84 -24.91 -4.72
C LEU A 62 -4.27 -25.98 -3.72
N GLU A 63 -5.10 -26.91 -4.19
CA GLU A 63 -5.29 -28.21 -3.58
C GLU A 63 -4.80 -29.32 -4.52
N ARG A 64 -4.70 -30.54 -3.99
CA ARG A 64 -4.31 -31.72 -4.76
C ARG A 64 -5.25 -32.87 -4.50
N THR A 65 -5.79 -33.46 -5.55
CA THR A 65 -6.70 -34.63 -5.49
C THR A 65 -5.96 -35.92 -5.13
N ALA A 66 -6.69 -36.98 -4.81
CA ALA A 66 -6.11 -38.28 -4.43
C ALA A 66 -5.28 -38.93 -5.56
N ASP A 67 -5.65 -38.68 -6.82
CA ASP A 67 -4.91 -39.11 -8.02
C ASP A 67 -3.83 -38.11 -8.46
N GLY A 68 -3.66 -37.02 -7.72
CA GLY A 68 -2.52 -36.13 -7.81
C GLY A 68 -2.68 -34.91 -8.71
N THR A 69 -3.87 -34.66 -9.24
CA THR A 69 -4.22 -33.47 -10.03
C THR A 69 -4.19 -32.22 -9.15
N LEU A 70 -3.54 -31.16 -9.64
CA LEU A 70 -3.57 -29.84 -8.99
C LEU A 70 -4.87 -29.13 -9.36
N VAL A 71 -5.60 -28.66 -8.35
CA VAL A 71 -6.91 -28.00 -8.51
C VAL A 71 -6.93 -26.66 -7.80
N VAL A 72 -7.77 -25.74 -8.27
CA VAL A 72 -7.89 -24.41 -7.67
C VAL A 72 -8.99 -24.41 -6.61
N SER A 73 -8.60 -24.24 -5.34
CA SER A 73 -9.55 -24.15 -4.22
C SER A 73 -8.89 -23.66 -2.94
N HIS A 74 -9.56 -22.71 -2.26
CA HIS A 74 -9.12 -22.25 -0.94
C HIS A 74 -9.45 -23.19 0.21
N ASP A 75 -10.43 -24.09 0.10
CA ASP A 75 -10.75 -24.99 1.20
C ASP A 75 -10.25 -26.40 0.86
N PRO A 76 -9.70 -27.16 1.82
CA PRO A 76 -9.37 -28.58 1.57
C PRO A 76 -10.62 -29.46 1.44
N THR A 77 -11.82 -28.88 1.59
CA THR A 77 -13.11 -29.57 1.57
C THR A 77 -14.10 -28.86 0.67
N THR A 78 -15.03 -29.61 0.08
CA THR A 78 -15.98 -29.09 -0.92
C THR A 78 -17.24 -28.47 -0.32
N ASN A 79 -17.51 -28.67 0.98
CA ASN A 79 -18.82 -28.41 1.58
C ASN A 79 -19.29 -26.96 1.44
N ARG A 80 -18.39 -25.97 1.61
CA ARG A 80 -18.76 -24.56 1.52
C ARG A 80 -19.27 -24.18 0.12
N LEU A 81 -18.64 -24.70 -0.92
CA LEU A 81 -18.93 -24.32 -2.30
C LEU A 81 -19.99 -25.20 -2.98
N THR A 82 -20.12 -26.46 -2.57
CA THR A 82 -21.04 -27.42 -3.23
C THR A 82 -22.19 -27.86 -2.34
N GLY A 83 -22.01 -27.80 -1.02
CA GLY A 83 -22.89 -28.45 -0.04
C GLY A 83 -22.72 -29.96 0.09
N VAL A 84 -21.78 -30.55 -0.64
CA VAL A 84 -21.37 -31.94 -0.50
C VAL A 84 -20.10 -31.96 0.33
N SER A 85 -20.08 -32.77 1.39
CA SER A 85 -18.89 -32.92 2.23
C SER A 85 -17.95 -33.96 1.64
N SER A 86 -16.82 -33.51 1.10
CA SER A 86 -15.72 -34.36 0.64
C SER A 86 -14.40 -33.65 0.91
N ILE A 87 -13.35 -34.42 1.18
CA ILE A 87 -11.97 -33.91 1.33
C ILE A 87 -11.29 -34.06 -0.03
N ILE A 88 -10.80 -32.95 -0.58
CA ILE A 88 -10.26 -32.91 -1.95
C ILE A 88 -9.13 -33.92 -2.13
N SER A 89 -8.23 -34.01 -1.16
CA SER A 89 -7.09 -34.94 -1.17
C SER A 89 -7.45 -36.42 -1.03
N GLN A 90 -8.73 -36.76 -0.86
CA GLN A 90 -9.22 -38.13 -0.69
C GLN A 90 -10.12 -38.60 -1.83
N ILE A 91 -10.38 -37.76 -2.84
CA ILE A 91 -11.19 -38.12 -4.01
C ILE A 91 -10.41 -37.90 -5.30
N PRO A 92 -10.67 -38.69 -6.37
CA PRO A 92 -10.06 -38.47 -7.67
C PRO A 92 -10.62 -37.21 -8.34
N TRP A 93 -9.88 -36.66 -9.31
CA TRP A 93 -10.28 -35.46 -10.04
C TRP A 93 -11.66 -35.59 -10.68
N THR A 94 -11.95 -36.73 -11.29
CA THR A 94 -13.24 -36.99 -11.95
C THR A 94 -14.43 -36.87 -11.01
N THR A 95 -14.28 -37.28 -9.74
CA THR A 95 -15.31 -37.10 -8.72
C THR A 95 -15.45 -35.64 -8.34
N LEU A 96 -14.34 -34.92 -8.12
CA LEU A 96 -14.36 -33.51 -7.74
C LEU A 96 -14.98 -32.62 -8.84
N GLN A 97 -14.56 -32.83 -10.10
CA GLN A 97 -15.05 -32.11 -11.27
C GLN A 97 -16.57 -32.31 -11.46
N GLY A 98 -17.10 -33.47 -11.09
CA GLY A 98 -18.53 -33.76 -11.15
C GLY A 98 -19.40 -33.01 -10.13
N LEU A 99 -18.80 -32.35 -9.12
CA LEU A 99 -19.55 -31.61 -8.11
C LEU A 99 -19.88 -30.20 -8.66
N PRO A 100 -21.16 -29.80 -8.72
CA PRO A 100 -21.53 -28.45 -9.12
C PRO A 100 -21.18 -27.44 -8.02
N LEU A 101 -20.63 -26.29 -8.41
CA LEU A 101 -20.51 -25.16 -7.51
C LEU A 101 -21.88 -24.49 -7.37
N ARG A 102 -22.24 -24.11 -6.13
CA ARG A 102 -23.47 -23.37 -5.87
C ARG A 102 -23.35 -21.95 -6.41
N ASN A 103 -24.47 -21.38 -6.87
CA ASN A 103 -24.56 -20.01 -7.38
C ASN A 103 -23.76 -19.72 -8.66
N THR A 104 -23.37 -20.75 -9.39
CA THR A 104 -22.78 -20.63 -10.73
C THR A 104 -23.16 -21.86 -11.56
N THR A 105 -22.85 -21.81 -12.85
CA THR A 105 -22.92 -22.97 -13.76
C THR A 105 -21.58 -23.71 -13.89
N GLU A 106 -20.54 -23.19 -13.24
CA GLU A 106 -19.19 -23.74 -13.27
C GLU A 106 -19.00 -24.87 -12.24
N HIS A 107 -17.91 -25.61 -12.44
CA HIS A 107 -17.42 -26.67 -11.56
C HIS A 107 -16.05 -26.26 -10.99
N PHE A 108 -15.48 -27.08 -10.12
CA PHE A 108 -14.05 -26.95 -9.81
C PHE A 108 -13.23 -27.03 -11.09
N HIS A 109 -12.13 -26.28 -11.14
CA HIS A 109 -11.16 -26.32 -12.23
C HIS A 109 -9.84 -26.92 -11.74
N SER A 110 -9.18 -27.67 -12.61
CA SER A 110 -7.77 -28.00 -12.45
C SER A 110 -6.92 -26.77 -12.76
N LEU A 111 -5.70 -26.71 -12.21
CA LEU A 111 -4.76 -25.64 -12.57
C LEU A 111 -4.41 -25.68 -14.07
N GLU A 112 -4.40 -26.88 -14.66
CA GLU A 112 -4.14 -27.07 -16.08
C GLU A 112 -5.24 -26.42 -16.94
N GLU A 113 -6.51 -26.62 -16.60
CA GLU A 113 -7.64 -25.99 -17.30
C GLU A 113 -7.57 -24.45 -17.18
N VAL A 114 -7.21 -23.92 -16.01
CA VAL A 114 -6.98 -22.48 -15.82
C VAL A 114 -5.84 -21.98 -16.74
N PHE A 115 -4.71 -22.70 -16.79
CA PHE A 115 -3.62 -22.34 -17.70
C PHE A 115 -4.04 -22.41 -19.17
N GLN A 116 -4.74 -23.47 -19.59
CA GLN A 116 -5.25 -23.60 -20.96
C GLN A 116 -6.14 -22.42 -21.35
N ARG A 117 -7.04 -21.99 -20.45
CA ARG A 117 -7.94 -20.86 -20.70
C ARG A 117 -7.20 -19.54 -20.88
N TYR A 118 -6.21 -19.27 -20.03
CA TYR A 118 -5.60 -17.94 -19.92
C TYR A 118 -4.21 -17.83 -20.57
N GLN A 119 -3.67 -18.91 -21.13
CA GLN A 119 -2.34 -18.91 -21.74
C GLN A 119 -2.22 -17.87 -22.86
N ALA A 120 -3.26 -17.69 -23.67
CA ALA A 120 -3.25 -16.74 -24.79
C ALA A 120 -3.42 -15.27 -24.36
N ASP A 121 -3.87 -14.99 -23.13
CA ASP A 121 -4.02 -13.63 -22.62
C ASP A 121 -2.74 -13.18 -21.88
N PRO A 122 -1.95 -12.25 -22.43
CA PRO A 122 -0.71 -11.79 -21.79
C PRO A 122 -0.95 -11.01 -20.49
N ARG A 123 -2.20 -10.56 -20.23
CA ARG A 123 -2.57 -9.89 -18.97
C ARG A 123 -2.64 -10.88 -17.81
N ALA A 124 -2.98 -12.14 -18.08
CA ALA A 124 -3.10 -13.17 -17.06
C ALA A 124 -1.73 -13.58 -16.52
N LYS A 125 -1.41 -13.05 -15.34
CA LYS A 125 -0.29 -13.45 -14.48
C LYS A 125 -0.88 -14.03 -13.20
N PHE A 126 -0.16 -14.92 -12.54
CA PHE A 126 -0.69 -15.71 -11.43
C PHE A 126 0.15 -15.53 -10.17
N LEU A 127 -0.51 -15.21 -9.06
CA LEU A 127 0.04 -15.38 -7.72
C LEU A 127 -0.48 -16.70 -7.19
N ILE A 128 0.38 -17.72 -7.12
CA ILE A 128 -0.06 -19.09 -6.80
C ILE A 128 0.37 -19.44 -5.39
N GLU A 129 -0.60 -19.75 -4.52
CA GLU A 129 -0.40 -20.25 -3.18
C GLU A 129 -0.18 -21.77 -3.15
N THR A 130 0.95 -22.19 -2.61
CA THR A 130 1.15 -23.60 -2.21
C THR A 130 0.76 -23.80 -0.75
N ARG A 131 0.16 -24.96 -0.48
CA ARG A 131 -0.35 -25.26 0.86
C ARG A 131 0.75 -25.50 1.88
N LYS A 132 0.40 -25.17 3.12
CA LYS A 132 1.15 -25.61 4.29
C LYS A 132 0.82 -27.07 4.60
N THR A 133 1.58 -27.97 4.00
CA THR A 133 1.57 -29.41 4.33
C THR A 133 2.80 -29.72 5.21
N PRO A 134 2.63 -29.96 6.53
CA PRO A 134 3.75 -30.10 7.47
C PRO A 134 4.81 -31.14 7.07
N ASP A 135 4.43 -32.17 6.30
CA ASP A 135 5.29 -33.32 6.02
C ASP A 135 5.52 -33.62 4.53
N ARG A 136 5.01 -32.79 3.59
CA ARG A 136 5.06 -33.11 2.14
C ARG A 136 5.19 -31.87 1.25
N LEU A 137 6.28 -31.76 0.50
CA LEU A 137 6.51 -30.74 -0.53
C LEU A 137 6.27 -31.34 -1.93
N GLU A 138 5.06 -31.86 -2.14
CA GLU A 138 4.69 -32.56 -3.37
C GLU A 138 4.06 -31.64 -4.43
N GLN A 139 3.39 -30.55 -4.02
CA GLN A 139 2.72 -29.63 -4.94
C GLN A 139 3.73 -28.89 -5.82
N GLU A 140 4.88 -28.50 -5.27
CA GLU A 140 5.87 -27.63 -5.91
C GLU A 140 6.45 -28.24 -7.18
N THR A 141 6.75 -29.55 -7.14
CA THR A 141 7.35 -30.25 -8.30
C THR A 141 6.33 -30.38 -9.42
N ALA A 142 5.08 -30.76 -9.10
CA ALA A 142 3.99 -30.85 -10.08
C ALA A 142 3.64 -29.47 -10.67
N LEU A 143 3.63 -28.43 -9.82
CA LEU A 143 3.35 -27.05 -10.21
C LEU A 143 4.39 -26.53 -11.20
N VAL A 144 5.68 -26.68 -10.90
CA VAL A 144 6.75 -26.23 -11.80
C VAL A 144 6.75 -27.01 -13.12
N ALA A 145 6.48 -28.33 -13.08
CA ALA A 145 6.35 -29.13 -14.29
C ALA A 145 5.21 -28.60 -15.20
N LEU A 146 4.05 -28.28 -14.62
CA LEU A 146 2.91 -27.73 -15.35
C LEU A 146 3.21 -26.32 -15.90
N ILE A 147 3.80 -25.43 -15.10
CA ILE A 147 4.22 -24.09 -15.55
C ILE A 147 5.18 -24.18 -16.74
N ASN A 148 6.11 -25.13 -16.72
CA ASN A 148 7.04 -25.35 -17.83
C ASN A 148 6.34 -25.86 -19.08
N ALA A 149 5.39 -26.79 -18.94
CA ALA A 149 4.60 -27.31 -20.06
C ALA A 149 3.80 -26.22 -20.78
N TYR A 150 3.33 -25.21 -20.04
CA TYR A 150 2.56 -24.07 -20.58
C TYR A 150 3.39 -22.81 -20.87
N GLY A 151 4.71 -22.83 -20.64
CA GLY A 151 5.58 -21.67 -20.91
C GLY A 151 5.24 -20.43 -20.07
N LEU A 152 4.82 -20.61 -18.81
CA LEU A 152 4.31 -19.54 -17.93
C LEU A 152 5.34 -18.98 -16.94
N GLN A 153 6.62 -19.35 -17.05
CA GLN A 153 7.67 -19.04 -16.08
C GLN A 153 7.79 -17.54 -15.77
N ASN A 154 7.55 -16.67 -16.75
CA ASN A 154 7.62 -15.20 -16.61
C ASN A 154 6.30 -14.56 -16.14
N ARG A 155 5.26 -15.35 -15.90
CA ARG A 155 3.92 -14.90 -15.51
C ARG A 155 3.49 -15.42 -14.15
N VAL A 156 4.41 -15.99 -13.38
CA VAL A 156 4.12 -16.57 -12.06
C VAL A 156 4.89 -15.89 -10.95
N TYR A 157 4.21 -15.79 -9.81
CA TYR A 157 4.69 -15.33 -8.53
C TYR A 157 4.15 -16.34 -7.51
N PHE A 158 4.97 -16.82 -6.57
CA PHE A 158 4.52 -17.78 -5.59
C PHE A 158 4.30 -17.17 -4.22
N GLN A 159 3.28 -17.65 -3.51
CA GLN A 159 3.08 -17.34 -2.10
C GLN A 159 2.90 -18.61 -1.26
N SER A 160 3.23 -18.55 0.02
CA SER A 160 2.96 -19.63 0.96
C SER A 160 3.16 -19.17 2.39
N PHE A 161 2.45 -19.79 3.33
CA PHE A 161 2.77 -19.75 4.77
C PHE A 161 3.99 -20.64 5.14
N SER A 162 4.50 -21.43 4.19
CA SER A 162 5.66 -22.32 4.38
C SER A 162 6.89 -21.78 3.67
N SER A 163 7.86 -21.26 4.42
CA SER A 163 9.15 -20.84 3.85
C SER A 163 9.93 -22.02 3.22
N ALA A 164 9.72 -23.25 3.69
CA ALA A 164 10.28 -24.44 3.09
C ALA A 164 9.72 -24.70 1.67
N SER A 165 8.41 -24.48 1.48
CA SER A 165 7.76 -24.56 0.17
C SER A 165 8.33 -23.51 -0.80
N LEU A 166 8.44 -22.26 -0.36
CA LEU A 166 9.02 -21.18 -1.18
C LEU A 166 10.46 -21.48 -1.59
N ARG A 167 11.30 -21.97 -0.67
CA ARG A 167 12.67 -22.37 -0.99
C ARG A 167 12.73 -23.54 -1.97
N ARG A 168 11.80 -24.50 -1.85
CA ARG A 168 11.69 -25.60 -2.82
C ARG A 168 11.34 -25.07 -4.21
N LEU A 169 10.43 -24.11 -4.32
CA LEU A 169 10.09 -23.46 -5.58
C LEU A 169 11.27 -22.69 -6.15
N MET A 170 12.06 -21.99 -5.33
CA MET A 170 13.29 -21.31 -5.77
C MET A 170 14.36 -22.28 -6.28
N GLN A 171 14.46 -23.48 -5.71
CA GLN A 171 15.36 -24.53 -6.21
C GLN A 171 14.90 -25.07 -7.57
N LEU A 172 13.59 -25.27 -7.73
CA LEU A 172 12.99 -25.81 -8.95
C LEU A 172 12.91 -24.77 -10.09
N MET A 173 12.75 -23.50 -9.75
CA MET A 173 12.64 -22.39 -10.68
C MET A 173 13.47 -21.18 -10.19
N PRO A 174 14.80 -21.19 -10.44
CA PRO A 174 15.69 -20.14 -9.97
C PRO A 174 15.30 -18.74 -10.45
N GLY A 175 15.32 -17.77 -9.54
CA GLY A 175 15.00 -16.36 -9.84
C GLY A 175 13.51 -16.02 -9.79
N VAL A 176 12.62 -16.98 -9.50
CA VAL A 176 11.20 -16.70 -9.28
C VAL A 176 10.99 -15.78 -8.07
N LYS A 177 10.00 -14.89 -8.15
CA LYS A 177 9.54 -14.10 -7.02
C LYS A 177 8.77 -14.98 -6.04
N THR A 178 8.97 -14.75 -4.75
CA THR A 178 8.28 -15.48 -3.67
C THR A 178 7.80 -14.54 -2.58
N MET A 179 6.59 -14.76 -2.09
CA MET A 179 5.94 -14.01 -1.02
C MET A 179 5.70 -14.92 0.19
N LEU A 180 6.27 -14.56 1.35
CA LEU A 180 5.98 -15.26 2.60
C LEU A 180 4.73 -14.69 3.26
N LEU A 181 3.73 -15.53 3.51
CA LEU A 181 2.50 -15.14 4.18
C LEU A 181 2.65 -15.19 5.71
N THR A 182 2.09 -14.20 6.40
CA THR A 182 2.11 -14.10 7.86
C THR A 182 0.86 -13.41 8.41
N ASN A 183 0.41 -13.89 9.58
CA ASN A 183 -0.70 -13.32 10.32
C ASN A 183 -0.26 -12.33 11.42
N SER A 184 1.05 -12.20 11.67
CA SER A 184 1.59 -11.42 12.81
C SER A 184 2.58 -10.37 12.37
N SER A 185 2.42 -9.16 12.91
CA SER A 185 3.35 -8.05 12.77
C SER A 185 4.34 -7.91 13.92
N GLN A 186 4.11 -8.59 15.04
CA GLN A 186 4.97 -8.49 16.23
C GLN A 186 6.37 -9.08 16.00
N HIS A 187 6.60 -9.77 14.89
CA HIS A 187 7.87 -10.42 14.57
C HIS A 187 8.71 -9.69 13.52
N ILE A 188 8.27 -8.56 12.97
CA ILE A 188 8.97 -7.94 11.82
C ILE A 188 10.06 -7.00 12.32
N THR A 189 11.22 -7.60 12.57
CA THR A 189 12.45 -6.90 12.92
C THR A 189 13.53 -7.17 11.87
N PRO A 190 14.55 -6.31 11.77
CA PRO A 190 15.71 -6.59 10.93
C PRO A 190 16.33 -7.98 11.21
N GLN A 191 16.36 -8.42 12.47
CA GLN A 191 16.89 -9.73 12.87
C GLN A 191 16.03 -10.88 12.34
N TRP A 192 14.70 -10.76 12.44
CA TRP A 192 13.80 -11.79 11.91
C TRP A 192 13.90 -11.90 10.38
N LEU A 193 14.04 -10.77 9.68
CA LEU A 193 14.19 -10.75 8.23
C LEU A 193 15.46 -11.41 7.72
N GLN A 194 16.51 -11.53 8.54
CA GLN A 194 17.73 -12.26 8.17
C GLN A 194 17.44 -13.75 7.91
N GLN A 195 16.42 -14.33 8.56
CA GLN A 195 16.03 -15.73 8.36
C GLN A 195 15.35 -15.97 6.99
N TYR A 196 14.96 -14.90 6.31
CA TYR A 196 14.21 -14.89 5.05
C TYR A 196 14.88 -13.99 4.02
N ALA A 197 16.23 -13.94 4.02
CA ALA A 197 17.00 -13.07 3.13
C ALA A 197 16.71 -13.36 1.64
N ASP A 198 16.43 -14.62 1.32
CA ASP A 198 16.07 -15.19 0.02
C ASP A 198 14.66 -14.80 -0.48
N ILE A 199 13.75 -14.44 0.43
CA ILE A 199 12.36 -14.06 0.10
C ILE A 199 12.29 -12.62 -0.42
N THR A 200 11.58 -12.39 -1.52
CA THR A 200 11.46 -11.05 -2.15
C THR A 200 10.40 -10.15 -1.53
N SER A 201 9.39 -10.73 -0.87
CA SER A 201 8.22 -10.00 -0.40
C SER A 201 7.46 -10.74 0.70
N LEU A 202 6.55 -10.04 1.36
CA LEU A 202 5.71 -10.61 2.40
C LEU A 202 4.25 -10.22 2.21
N GLY A 203 3.36 -11.18 2.47
CA GLY A 203 1.92 -10.95 2.51
C GLY A 203 1.43 -10.93 3.96
N PHE A 204 0.74 -9.87 4.36
CA PHE A 204 0.31 -9.66 5.75
C PHE A 204 -1.19 -9.62 5.90
N TYR A 205 -1.69 -10.26 6.94
CA TYR A 205 -3.06 -10.00 7.37
C TYR A 205 -3.22 -8.51 7.68
N TRP A 206 -4.16 -7.84 7.00
CA TRP A 206 -4.29 -6.38 7.04
C TRP A 206 -4.34 -5.79 8.46
N PRO A 207 -5.12 -6.33 9.42
CA PRO A 207 -5.14 -5.83 10.79
C PRO A 207 -3.79 -5.84 11.51
N ALA A 208 -2.83 -6.67 11.07
CA ALA A 208 -1.50 -6.70 11.65
C ALA A 208 -0.58 -5.60 11.08
N VAL A 209 -0.85 -5.05 9.89
CA VAL A 209 0.06 -4.14 9.19
C VAL A 209 0.26 -2.84 9.99
N THR A 210 1.51 -2.37 10.07
CA THR A 210 1.84 -1.06 10.65
C THR A 210 2.83 -0.33 9.74
N GLY A 211 2.79 1.00 9.72
CA GLY A 211 3.75 1.77 8.93
C GLY A 211 5.20 1.55 9.35
N GLN A 212 5.46 1.22 10.64
CA GLN A 212 6.79 0.80 11.07
C GLN A 212 7.24 -0.51 10.40
N ALA A 213 6.37 -1.52 10.32
CA ALA A 213 6.70 -2.78 9.64
C ALA A 213 6.98 -2.56 8.14
N VAL A 214 6.18 -1.73 7.47
CA VAL A 214 6.42 -1.32 6.08
C VAL A 214 7.82 -0.72 5.92
N ASN A 215 8.19 0.25 6.78
CA ASN A 215 9.51 0.87 6.70
C ASN A 215 10.66 -0.12 6.96
N VAL A 216 10.50 -1.07 7.88
CA VAL A 216 11.50 -2.12 8.13
C VAL A 216 11.67 -3.02 6.90
N LEU A 217 10.58 -3.39 6.23
CA LEU A 217 10.61 -4.21 5.01
C LEU A 217 11.26 -3.47 3.84
N HIS A 218 10.88 -2.20 3.61
CA HIS A 218 11.45 -1.38 2.56
C HIS A 218 12.94 -1.11 2.77
N GLN A 219 13.39 -0.89 4.01
CA GLN A 219 14.82 -0.79 4.34
C GLN A 219 15.58 -2.09 4.02
N ALA A 220 14.93 -3.24 4.16
CA ALA A 220 15.46 -4.54 3.75
C ALA A 220 15.27 -4.84 2.26
N LYS A 221 14.77 -3.88 1.46
CA LYS A 221 14.44 -4.01 0.02
C LYS A 221 13.43 -5.13 -0.27
N LYS A 222 12.48 -5.36 0.64
CA LYS A 222 11.39 -6.33 0.50
C LYS A 222 10.08 -5.60 0.32
N GLN A 223 9.19 -6.18 -0.49
CA GLN A 223 7.86 -5.63 -0.76
C GLN A 223 6.83 -6.18 0.24
N ILE A 224 5.75 -5.42 0.47
CA ILE A 224 4.64 -5.82 1.33
C ILE A 224 3.29 -5.76 0.60
N TYR A 225 2.49 -6.82 0.75
CA TYR A 225 1.17 -6.97 0.14
C TYR A 225 0.16 -7.39 1.21
N PRO A 226 -0.62 -6.45 1.78
CA PRO A 226 -1.68 -6.80 2.70
C PRO A 226 -2.74 -7.66 2.02
N TRP A 227 -3.30 -8.60 2.77
CA TRP A 227 -4.44 -9.43 2.40
C TRP A 227 -5.52 -9.36 3.48
N PHE A 228 -6.73 -9.71 3.09
CA PHE A 228 -7.92 -9.64 3.92
C PHE A 228 -8.58 -11.01 4.03
N ASP A 229 -9.41 -11.17 5.07
CA ASP A 229 -10.35 -12.28 5.11
C ASP A 229 -11.46 -12.07 4.05
N ALA A 230 -12.35 -13.06 3.94
CA ALA A 230 -13.45 -13.03 2.99
C ALA A 230 -14.38 -11.81 3.18
N ASP A 231 -14.47 -11.23 4.38
CA ASP A 231 -15.28 -10.06 4.71
C ASP A 231 -14.53 -8.72 4.55
N GLU A 232 -13.61 -8.64 3.58
CA GLU A 232 -12.91 -7.39 3.24
C GLU A 232 -13.90 -6.22 3.07
N PRO A 233 -13.74 -5.11 3.82
CA PRO A 233 -14.66 -3.99 3.69
C PRO A 233 -14.52 -3.27 2.34
N SER A 234 -15.64 -3.07 1.63
CA SER A 234 -15.74 -2.34 0.36
C SER A 234 -15.59 -0.82 0.46
N SER A 235 -15.06 -0.32 1.58
CA SER A 235 -14.97 1.12 1.82
C SER A 235 -13.71 1.69 1.18
N ASN A 236 -13.84 2.83 0.49
CA ASN A 236 -12.68 3.57 -0.03
C ASN A 236 -11.66 3.87 1.08
N THR A 237 -12.14 4.18 2.29
CA THR A 237 -11.28 4.41 3.45
C THR A 237 -10.34 3.24 3.74
N THR A 238 -10.77 1.98 3.60
CA THR A 238 -9.90 0.81 3.80
C THR A 238 -8.75 0.83 2.79
N GLY A 239 -9.07 0.94 1.50
CA GLY A 239 -8.05 0.96 0.46
C GLY A 239 -7.14 2.19 0.52
N GLU A 240 -7.67 3.35 0.89
CA GLU A 240 -6.88 4.56 1.17
C GLU A 240 -5.86 4.26 2.28
N ASN A 241 -6.26 3.62 3.38
CA ASN A 241 -5.34 3.25 4.45
C ASN A 241 -4.26 2.24 4.00
N VAL A 242 -4.60 1.28 3.12
CA VAL A 242 -3.60 0.34 2.55
C VAL A 242 -2.57 1.08 1.71
N ILE A 243 -2.99 2.01 0.86
CA ILE A 243 -2.07 2.85 0.06
C ILE A 243 -1.27 3.78 0.99
N GLY A 244 -1.96 4.38 1.96
CA GLY A 244 -1.42 5.37 2.90
C GLY A 244 -0.35 4.81 3.83
N VAL A 245 -0.49 3.56 4.29
CA VAL A 245 0.54 2.93 5.14
C VAL A 245 1.85 2.68 4.38
N GLY A 246 1.82 2.76 3.05
CA GLY A 246 2.96 2.59 2.16
C GLY A 246 3.10 1.17 1.60
N ALA A 247 2.02 0.41 1.49
CA ALA A 247 2.08 -0.92 0.88
C ALA A 247 2.46 -0.87 -0.60
N ASP A 248 3.14 -1.90 -1.10
CA ASP A 248 3.54 -2.01 -2.51
C ASP A 248 2.39 -2.51 -3.41
N GLY A 249 1.36 -3.05 -2.79
CA GLY A 249 0.17 -3.58 -3.43
C GLY A 249 -0.80 -4.17 -2.42
N VAL A 250 -1.79 -4.91 -2.91
CA VAL A 250 -2.82 -5.55 -2.10
C VAL A 250 -3.29 -6.85 -2.75
N ILE A 251 -3.65 -7.84 -1.94
CA ILE A 251 -4.45 -9.01 -2.34
C ILE A 251 -5.88 -8.72 -1.87
N THR A 252 -6.80 -8.51 -2.82
CA THR A 252 -8.10 -7.90 -2.55
C THR A 252 -9.23 -8.59 -3.30
N ASN A 253 -10.42 -8.54 -2.71
CA ASN A 253 -11.69 -8.87 -3.32
C ASN A 253 -12.30 -7.70 -4.12
N TRP A 254 -11.69 -6.51 -4.12
CA TRP A 254 -12.24 -5.26 -4.70
C TRP A 254 -11.29 -4.60 -5.72
N THR A 255 -10.89 -5.31 -6.78
CA THR A 255 -9.89 -4.84 -7.75
C THR A 255 -10.21 -3.45 -8.30
N GLN A 256 -11.44 -3.25 -8.77
CA GLN A 256 -11.88 -1.99 -9.38
C GLN A 256 -11.76 -0.83 -8.39
N GLN A 257 -12.13 -1.07 -7.13
CA GLN A 257 -12.05 -0.06 -6.09
C GLN A 257 -10.62 0.43 -5.92
N TYR A 258 -9.66 -0.47 -5.70
CA TYR A 258 -8.25 -0.08 -5.54
C TYR A 258 -7.66 0.61 -6.76
N ARG A 259 -8.08 0.24 -7.98
CA ARG A 259 -7.67 0.93 -9.21
C ARG A 259 -8.21 2.35 -9.33
N SER A 260 -9.35 2.64 -8.71
CA SER A 260 -9.96 3.97 -8.71
C SER A 260 -9.39 4.92 -7.64
N LEU A 261 -8.67 4.40 -6.65
CA LEU A 261 -8.22 5.20 -5.51
C LEU A 261 -7.07 6.13 -5.88
N PRO A 262 -7.06 7.36 -5.34
CA PRO A 262 -5.97 8.28 -5.54
C PRO A 262 -4.70 7.75 -4.87
N THR A 263 -3.59 7.83 -5.60
CA THR A 263 -2.26 7.55 -5.07
C THR A 263 -1.58 8.85 -4.62
N GLN A 264 -0.40 8.72 -4.02
CA GLN A 264 0.42 9.86 -3.61
C GLN A 264 0.67 10.81 -4.80
N GLN A 265 0.48 12.11 -4.57
CA GLN A 265 0.68 13.15 -5.58
C GLN A 265 1.93 13.97 -5.24
N PRO A 266 2.82 14.25 -6.22
CA PRO A 266 3.98 15.10 -5.97
C PRO A 266 3.53 16.52 -5.63
N THR A 267 4.26 17.18 -4.72
CA THR A 267 4.04 18.60 -4.42
C THR A 267 4.97 19.50 -5.22
N PRO A 268 4.62 20.79 -5.43
CA PRO A 268 5.50 21.75 -6.11
C PRO A 268 6.89 21.82 -5.46
N ALA A 269 7.92 22.05 -6.27
CA ALA A 269 9.30 22.08 -5.79
C ALA A 269 9.49 23.15 -4.68
N GLY A 270 10.14 22.76 -3.58
CA GLY A 270 10.38 23.64 -2.45
C GLY A 270 9.19 23.81 -1.50
N SER A 271 8.10 23.05 -1.69
CA SER A 271 7.00 22.96 -0.73
C SER A 271 7.49 22.59 0.66
N ARG A 272 6.87 23.20 1.68
CA ARG A 272 7.22 23.01 3.09
C ARG A 272 5.97 22.83 3.95
N PHE A 273 6.12 22.18 5.09
CA PHE A 273 5.09 22.09 6.12
C PHE A 273 5.59 22.68 7.43
N ARG A 274 4.86 23.65 7.98
CA ARG A 274 5.17 24.28 9.27
C ARG A 274 4.29 23.72 10.38
N VAL A 275 4.91 23.13 11.39
CA VAL A 275 4.21 22.50 12.52
C VAL A 275 3.74 23.55 13.54
N HIS A 276 2.47 23.51 13.91
CA HIS A 276 1.88 24.41 14.92
C HIS A 276 1.35 23.68 16.15
N ASN A 277 0.78 22.51 15.94
CA ASN A 277 0.32 21.65 17.02
C ASN A 277 1.41 20.62 17.32
N ALA A 278 1.56 20.22 18.59
CA ALA A 278 2.45 19.13 18.95
C ALA A 278 2.02 17.87 18.16
N THR A 279 2.91 17.36 17.33
CA THR A 279 2.64 16.21 16.46
C THR A 279 3.87 15.31 16.39
N PHE A 280 3.72 14.20 15.67
CA PHE A 280 4.80 13.30 15.33
C PHE A 280 5.02 13.31 13.81
N LEU A 281 6.21 12.88 13.43
CA LEU A 281 6.46 12.28 12.14
C LEU A 281 6.00 10.82 12.23
N TYR A 282 5.19 10.38 11.28
CA TYR A 282 4.61 9.04 11.27
C TYR A 282 5.22 8.19 10.17
N ALA A 283 5.51 6.93 10.46
CA ALA A 283 5.75 5.92 9.43
C ALA A 283 4.38 5.51 8.85
N GLY A 284 4.19 5.68 7.54
CA GLY A 284 2.88 5.58 6.90
C GLY A 284 1.92 6.73 7.27
N ALA A 285 0.82 6.80 6.54
CA ALA A 285 -0.31 7.70 6.74
C ALA A 285 -1.60 6.91 7.05
N GLY A 286 -2.61 7.59 7.61
CA GLY A 286 -3.88 6.97 7.95
C GLY A 286 -3.91 6.27 9.32
N SER A 287 -4.84 5.33 9.50
CA SER A 287 -5.11 4.65 10.77
C SER A 287 -4.03 3.65 11.18
N HIS A 288 -3.22 3.15 10.22
CA HIS A 288 -2.10 2.24 10.48
C HIS A 288 -0.74 2.96 10.62
N ALA A 289 -0.77 4.30 10.63
CA ALA A 289 0.41 5.13 10.80
C ALA A 289 1.04 4.93 12.20
N THR A 290 2.36 4.82 12.26
CA THR A 290 3.10 4.63 13.54
C THR A 290 3.90 5.88 13.87
N ALA A 291 3.69 6.47 15.06
CA ALA A 291 4.48 7.63 15.49
C ALA A 291 5.96 7.27 15.67
N THR A 292 6.86 8.00 15.01
CA THR A 292 8.31 7.69 15.04
C THR A 292 9.15 8.76 15.73
N ARG A 293 8.84 10.04 15.51
CA ARG A 293 9.63 11.16 16.05
C ARG A 293 8.73 12.33 16.40
N LYS A 294 8.83 12.84 17.62
CA LYS A 294 8.12 14.07 18.01
C LYS A 294 8.67 15.27 17.23
N LEU A 295 7.79 16.09 16.67
CA LEU A 295 8.15 17.31 15.96
C LEU A 295 8.03 18.53 16.89
N GLY A 296 9.02 19.42 16.79
CA GLY A 296 9.02 20.67 17.54
C GLY A 296 8.01 21.67 16.98
N MET A 297 7.35 22.43 17.86
CA MET A 297 6.49 23.54 17.45
C MET A 297 7.30 24.56 16.63
N ASN A 298 6.73 25.08 15.56
CA ASN A 298 7.36 25.96 14.56
C ASN A 298 8.51 25.34 13.75
N SER A 299 8.78 24.03 13.89
CA SER A 299 9.68 23.36 12.95
C SER A 299 9.06 23.37 11.55
N THR A 300 9.92 23.50 10.53
CA THR A 300 9.52 23.53 9.12
C THR A 300 10.21 22.38 8.40
N TRP A 301 9.44 21.58 7.68
CA TRP A 301 9.88 20.38 6.99
C TRP A 301 9.69 20.55 5.49
N GLN A 302 10.60 20.02 4.67
CA GLN A 302 10.35 19.91 3.24
C GLN A 302 9.21 18.91 3.01
N VAL A 303 8.45 19.12 1.94
CA VAL A 303 7.39 18.20 1.52
C VAL A 303 7.64 17.79 0.09
N HIS A 304 7.51 16.49 -0.18
CA HIS A 304 7.76 15.91 -1.49
C HIS A 304 6.48 15.40 -2.15
N ALA A 305 5.55 14.88 -1.35
CA ALA A 305 4.28 14.35 -1.81
C ALA A 305 3.16 14.63 -0.81
N THR A 306 1.93 14.47 -1.28
CA THR A 306 0.71 14.52 -0.49
C THR A 306 -0.17 13.31 -0.79
N ILE A 307 -0.91 12.86 0.21
CA ILE A 307 -1.98 11.87 0.05
C ILE A 307 -3.14 12.21 0.97
N THR A 308 -4.37 11.95 0.55
CA THR A 308 -5.56 12.17 1.37
C THR A 308 -6.13 10.83 1.82
N ILE A 309 -6.21 10.63 3.14
CA ILE A 309 -6.74 9.41 3.76
C ILE A 309 -7.93 9.79 4.63
N ALA A 310 -9.09 9.20 4.38
CA ALA A 310 -10.35 9.49 5.08
C ALA A 310 -10.65 11.01 5.11
N GLY A 311 -10.41 11.71 4.00
CA GLY A 311 -10.58 13.16 3.89
C GLY A 311 -9.52 14.01 4.60
N THR A 312 -8.53 13.41 5.26
CA THR A 312 -7.42 14.12 5.89
C THR A 312 -6.19 14.09 4.99
N PRO A 313 -5.68 15.25 4.51
CA PRO A 313 -4.41 15.28 3.80
C PRO A 313 -3.22 14.98 4.72
N TRP A 314 -2.22 14.32 4.16
CA TRP A 314 -0.94 13.99 4.80
C TRP A 314 0.19 14.44 3.88
N TYR A 315 1.25 15.00 4.48
CA TYR A 315 2.39 15.54 3.74
C TYR A 315 3.64 14.71 4.01
N GLU A 316 4.28 14.21 2.95
CA GLU A 316 5.47 13.39 3.04
C GLU A 316 6.71 14.25 3.24
N ALA A 317 7.36 14.10 4.40
CA ALA A 317 8.58 14.83 4.75
C ALA A 317 9.88 14.06 4.44
N ALA A 318 9.77 12.74 4.29
CA ALA A 318 10.83 11.82 3.85
C ALA A 318 10.15 10.51 3.37
N PRO A 319 10.85 9.59 2.67
CA PRO A 319 10.23 8.37 2.15
C PRO A 319 9.38 7.62 3.19
N ASN A 320 8.08 7.51 2.91
CA ASN A 320 7.05 6.94 3.78
C ASN A 320 7.01 7.50 5.22
N GLN A 321 7.38 8.78 5.36
CA GLN A 321 7.33 9.53 6.62
C GLN A 321 6.43 10.75 6.48
N TRP A 322 5.32 10.75 7.21
CA TRP A 322 4.19 11.63 6.96
C TRP A 322 3.85 12.51 8.16
N ILE A 323 3.31 13.70 7.86
CA ILE A 323 2.77 14.64 8.84
C ILE A 323 1.31 14.93 8.46
N PRO A 324 0.33 14.75 9.36
CA PRO A 324 -1.06 15.05 9.04
C PRO A 324 -1.28 16.55 8.91
N ALA A 325 -2.10 16.97 7.94
CA ALA A 325 -2.39 18.38 7.68
C ALA A 325 -2.97 19.13 8.88
N THR A 326 -3.66 18.41 9.78
CA THR A 326 -4.20 18.95 11.03
C THR A 326 -3.13 19.46 12.00
N ALA A 327 -1.85 19.13 11.79
CA ALA A 327 -0.77 19.53 12.66
C ALA A 327 -0.18 20.93 12.35
N GLY A 328 -0.55 21.56 11.22
CA GLY A 328 0.16 22.75 10.78
C GLY A 328 -0.29 23.31 9.43
N LEU A 329 0.64 24.02 8.78
CA LEU A 329 0.38 24.76 7.56
C LEU A 329 1.23 24.24 6.41
N PHE A 330 0.59 24.03 5.26
CA PHE A 330 1.27 23.73 4.02
C PHE A 330 1.67 25.03 3.32
N LEU A 331 2.95 25.17 3.03
CA LEU A 331 3.57 26.35 2.43
C LEU A 331 4.10 25.95 1.06
N ASN A 332 3.35 26.26 0.01
CA ASN A 332 3.77 25.98 -1.37
C ASN A 332 3.85 27.26 -2.20
N SER A 333 4.66 27.20 -3.26
CA SER A 333 4.95 28.33 -4.14
C SER A 333 3.76 28.75 -5.01
N GLU A 334 2.79 27.86 -5.22
CA GLU A 334 1.63 28.11 -6.08
C GLU A 334 0.52 28.89 -5.37
N GLN A 335 0.53 28.86 -4.04
CA GLN A 335 -0.44 29.52 -3.16
C GLN A 335 0.11 30.79 -2.48
N VAL A 336 1.21 31.33 -3.00
CA VAL A 336 1.82 32.55 -2.46
C VAL A 336 0.85 33.73 -2.60
N ASN A 337 0.77 34.54 -1.55
CA ASN A 337 -0.11 35.70 -1.42
C ASN A 337 -1.62 35.40 -1.50
N GLN A 338 -2.01 34.13 -1.29
CA GLN A 338 -3.41 33.74 -1.16
C GLN A 338 -3.77 33.56 0.32
N VAL A 339 -4.98 33.97 0.69
CA VAL A 339 -5.50 33.81 2.05
C VAL A 339 -6.23 32.47 2.14
N HIS A 340 -5.82 31.64 3.11
CA HIS A 340 -6.38 30.32 3.34
C HIS A 340 -7.00 30.22 4.72
N SER A 341 -8.09 29.46 4.84
CA SER A 341 -8.64 29.10 6.14
C SER A 341 -7.78 28.05 6.83
N HIS A 342 -7.67 28.15 8.15
CA HIS A 342 -7.10 27.11 9.01
C HIS A 342 -7.70 27.24 10.41
N HIS A 343 -7.41 26.30 11.30
CA HIS A 343 -7.83 26.36 12.70
C HIS A 343 -6.65 25.99 13.60
N SER A 344 -5.89 27.00 14.01
CA SER A 344 -4.73 26.78 14.89
C SER A 344 -4.61 27.80 16.00
N ILE A 345 -3.96 27.40 17.09
CA ILE A 345 -3.48 28.31 18.12
C ILE A 345 -2.03 28.65 17.79
N ILE A 346 -1.75 29.92 17.53
CA ILE A 346 -0.39 30.42 17.33
C ILE A 346 0.17 30.99 18.62
N GLN A 347 1.46 30.83 18.85
CA GLN A 347 2.16 31.45 19.97
C GLN A 347 3.22 32.42 19.46
N VAL A 348 3.30 33.60 20.07
CA VAL A 348 4.38 34.57 19.78
C VAL A 348 5.63 34.14 20.56
N THR A 349 6.67 33.66 19.89
CA THR A 349 7.81 32.99 20.57
C THR A 349 9.10 33.80 20.63
N GLN A 350 9.44 34.57 19.59
CA GLN A 350 10.76 35.21 19.49
C GLN A 350 10.78 36.67 19.96
N LYS A 351 9.87 37.50 19.46
CA LYS A 351 9.79 38.93 19.76
C LYS A 351 8.34 39.41 19.72
N PRO A 352 8.01 40.56 20.36
CA PRO A 352 6.65 41.08 20.29
C PRO A 352 6.18 41.26 18.84
N ALA A 353 5.03 40.68 18.50
CA ALA A 353 4.54 40.66 17.13
C ALA A 353 3.81 41.97 16.80
N VAL A 354 4.22 42.62 15.72
CA VAL A 354 3.57 43.84 15.21
C VAL A 354 2.25 43.46 14.54
N ILE A 355 1.19 44.20 14.83
CA ILE A 355 -0.11 44.01 14.19
C ILE A 355 -0.18 44.90 12.94
N HIS A 356 -0.62 44.32 11.83
CA HIS A 356 -0.84 44.96 10.54
C HIS A 356 -2.33 44.91 10.18
N SER A 357 -2.81 45.89 9.40
CA SER A 357 -4.20 45.91 8.93
C SER A 357 -4.49 44.88 7.82
N SER A 358 -3.44 44.46 7.10
CA SER A 358 -3.47 43.49 6.00
C SER A 358 -2.19 42.63 5.99
N PRO A 359 -2.23 41.42 5.40
CA PRO A 359 -1.07 40.52 5.32
C PRO A 359 -0.17 40.87 4.13
N THR A 360 0.31 42.12 4.06
CA THR A 360 1.19 42.60 2.98
C THR A 360 2.37 43.36 3.56
N ALA A 361 3.52 43.33 2.86
CA ALA A 361 4.74 43.99 3.32
C ALA A 361 4.56 45.50 3.56
N ASP A 362 3.72 46.14 2.74
CA ASP A 362 3.43 47.59 2.79
C ASP A 362 2.27 47.95 3.75
N SER A 363 1.74 46.97 4.49
CA SER A 363 0.57 47.18 5.33
C SER A 363 0.85 48.15 6.49
N PRO A 364 -0.02 49.17 6.72
CA PRO A 364 0.06 50.05 7.87
C PRO A 364 0.15 49.27 9.19
N ARG A 365 1.16 49.59 9.99
CA ARG A 365 1.35 49.04 11.33
C ARG A 365 0.35 49.67 12.28
N GLN A 366 -0.35 48.85 13.07
CA GLN A 366 -1.15 49.34 14.18
C GLN A 366 -0.24 49.65 15.38
N ASN A 367 -0.65 50.61 16.21
CA ASN A 367 0.11 51.05 17.37
C ASN A 367 0.01 50.07 18.56
N ARG A 368 -0.06 48.76 18.28
CA ARG A 368 -0.21 47.67 19.25
C ARG A 368 0.66 46.49 18.84
N LYS A 369 1.28 45.82 19.83
CA LYS A 369 2.05 44.59 19.65
C LYS A 369 1.49 43.48 20.52
N LEU A 370 1.64 42.24 20.09
CA LEU A 370 1.34 41.06 20.90
C LEU A 370 2.61 40.65 21.66
N ALA A 371 2.51 40.45 22.97
CA ALA A 371 3.66 40.09 23.80
C ALA A 371 4.15 38.66 23.52
N VAL A 372 5.45 38.44 23.72
CA VAL A 372 6.06 37.10 23.69
C VAL A 372 5.38 36.21 24.73
N GLY A 373 5.12 34.95 24.39
CA GLY A 373 4.44 33.96 25.20
C GLY A 373 2.91 33.92 25.01
N THR A 374 2.30 34.97 24.46
CA THR A 374 0.83 35.01 24.25
C THR A 374 0.38 34.04 23.17
N ARG A 375 -0.83 33.49 23.34
CA ARG A 375 -1.46 32.54 22.44
C ARG A 375 -2.71 33.14 21.80
N TRP A 376 -2.88 32.96 20.50
CA TRP A 376 -3.97 33.55 19.73
C TRP A 376 -4.59 32.49 18.83
N GLN A 377 -5.92 32.45 18.80
CA GLN A 377 -6.63 31.67 17.81
C GLN A 377 -6.52 32.37 16.46
N SER A 378 -6.22 31.59 15.42
CA SER A 378 -6.15 32.08 14.06
C SER A 378 -7.02 31.22 13.16
N GLY A 379 -7.90 31.90 12.40
CA GLY A 379 -8.80 31.30 11.43
C GLY A 379 -8.31 31.41 9.98
N LEU A 380 -7.34 32.28 9.73
CA LEU A 380 -6.81 32.55 8.39
C LEU A 380 -5.28 32.68 8.43
N TYR A 381 -4.62 32.23 7.38
CA TYR A 381 -3.19 32.46 7.15
C TYR A 381 -2.91 32.86 5.70
N LEU A 382 -1.73 33.45 5.47
CA LEU A 382 -1.19 33.73 4.13
C LEU A 382 0.32 33.50 4.14
N PHE A 383 0.85 32.82 3.13
CA PHE A 383 2.29 32.68 2.91
C PHE A 383 2.73 33.67 1.82
N ASP A 384 3.64 34.59 2.13
CA ASP A 384 4.08 35.62 1.17
C ASP A 384 5.31 35.21 0.33
N GLY A 385 5.67 33.93 0.37
CA GLY A 385 6.90 33.38 -0.22
C GLY A 385 8.10 33.42 0.73
N THR A 386 8.04 34.21 1.81
CA THR A 386 9.13 34.35 2.80
C THR A 386 8.70 34.11 4.24
N SER A 387 7.49 34.52 4.59
CA SER A 387 6.94 34.54 5.95
C SER A 387 5.49 34.11 5.96
N VAL A 388 5.01 33.69 7.13
CA VAL A 388 3.61 33.35 7.31
C VAL A 388 2.91 34.46 8.08
N TRP A 389 1.82 34.94 7.51
CA TRP A 389 0.91 35.89 8.12
C TRP A 389 -0.26 35.14 8.74
N TYR A 390 -0.65 35.55 9.94
CA TYR A 390 -1.79 34.96 10.65
C TYR A 390 -2.80 36.04 11.00
N ASN A 391 -4.06 35.77 10.73
CA ASN A 391 -5.14 36.60 11.21
C ASN A 391 -5.41 36.30 12.68
N VAL A 392 -5.42 37.32 13.52
CA VAL A 392 -5.66 37.23 14.98
C VAL A 392 -6.87 38.06 15.42
N GLY A 393 -7.65 38.56 14.45
CA GLY A 393 -8.80 39.43 14.67
C GLY A 393 -9.23 40.16 13.41
N ARG A 394 -10.31 40.93 13.50
CA ARG A 394 -10.85 41.72 12.38
C ARG A 394 -9.80 42.73 11.90
N ASN A 395 -9.33 42.57 10.65
CA ASN A 395 -8.26 43.38 10.06
C ASN A 395 -7.01 43.45 10.94
N GLN A 396 -6.64 42.35 11.60
CA GLN A 396 -5.46 42.25 12.43
C GLN A 396 -4.63 41.04 12.03
N TRP A 397 -3.46 41.31 11.47
CA TRP A 397 -2.54 40.31 10.98
C TRP A 397 -1.18 40.44 11.68
N ILE A 398 -0.55 39.31 11.96
CA ILE A 398 0.84 39.28 12.45
C ILE A 398 1.71 38.44 11.52
N ARG A 399 2.97 38.83 11.35
CA ARG A 399 3.97 38.13 10.54
C ARG A 399 4.90 37.31 11.44
N GLN A 400 5.13 36.04 11.11
CA GLN A 400 6.11 35.15 11.78
C GLN A 400 7.08 34.47 10.82
#